data_AF-A0A662IHM5-F1
#
_entry.id   AF-A0A662IHM5-F1
#
_cell.length_a   1.000
_cell.length_b   1.000
_cell.length_c   1.000
_cell.angle_alpha   90.00
_cell.angle_beta   90.00
_cell.angle_gamma   90.00
#
_symmetry.space_group_name_H-M   'P 1'
#
loop_
_entity.id
_entity.type
_entity.pdbx_description
1 polymer ?
#
loop_
_entity_poly.entity_id
_entity_poly.type
_entity_poly.pdbx_seq_one_letter_code
_entity_poly.pdbx_strand_id
1 'polypeptide(L)'
;MRVVVVYDISNDNKRFKLASELKRLGLSRIQRSAFTGMLDSSRLRDLYRICERYASDSRDIIHTFVLCGYDWSRRRAFGTYERRVVENVVLV
;
A
#
# COMPACT_ATOMS: atom_id res chain seq x y z
N MET A 1 -4.01 -13.53 1.94
CA MET A 1 -2.55 -13.39 1.66
C MET A 1 -2.12 -11.99 2.04
N ARG A 2 -0.85 -11.74 2.37
CA ARG A 2 -0.40 -10.36 2.61
C ARG A 2 0.04 -9.74 1.29
N VAL A 3 -0.38 -8.51 1.04
CA VAL A 3 0.09 -7.74 -0.11
C VAL A 3 0.96 -6.57 0.37
N VAL A 4 1.96 -6.23 -0.41
CA VAL A 4 2.69 -4.96 -0.31
C VAL A 4 2.47 -4.21 -1.61
N VAL A 5 2.09 -2.95 -1.51
CA VAL A 5 1.91 -2.03 -2.63
C VAL A 5 2.95 -0.94 -2.49
N VAL A 6 3.79 -0.77 -3.49
CA VAL A 6 4.77 0.31 -3.58
C VAL A 6 4.45 1.10 -4.84
N TYR A 7 4.45 2.42 -4.75
CA TYR A 7 4.15 3.25 -5.91
C TYR A 7 5.10 4.43 -6.03
N ASP A 8 5.34 4.85 -7.26
CA ASP A 8 5.87 6.17 -7.58
C ASP A 8 4.85 6.87 -8.47
N ILE A 9 4.29 7.96 -7.97
CA ILE A 9 3.23 8.72 -8.64
C ILE A 9 3.64 10.19 -8.63
N SER A 10 3.80 10.73 -9.83
CA SER A 10 4.31 12.08 -10.06
C SER A 10 3.32 13.14 -9.58
N ASN A 11 2.02 12.92 -9.79
CA ASN A 11 0.99 13.88 -9.41
C ASN A 11 0.53 13.70 -7.95
N ASP A 12 0.72 14.74 -7.14
CA ASP A 12 0.38 14.74 -5.72
C ASP A 12 -1.09 14.43 -5.43
N ASN A 13 -2.02 15.06 -6.15
CA ASN A 13 -3.46 14.83 -5.97
C ASN A 13 -3.83 13.38 -6.27
N LYS A 14 -3.26 12.81 -7.36
CA LYS A 14 -3.45 11.42 -7.74
C LYS A 14 -2.88 10.47 -6.67
N ARG A 15 -1.69 10.78 -6.15
CA ARG A 15 -1.04 10.03 -5.06
C ARG A 15 -1.88 10.03 -3.79
N PHE A 16 -2.44 11.17 -3.39
CA PHE A 16 -3.30 11.27 -2.22
C PHE A 16 -4.62 10.50 -2.40
N LYS A 17 -5.21 10.54 -3.59
CA LYS A 17 -6.42 9.76 -3.91
C LYS A 17 -6.14 8.25 -3.88
N LEU A 18 -5.06 7.78 -4.50
CA LEU A 18 -4.67 6.36 -4.44
C LEU A 18 -4.51 5.91 -2.98
N ALA A 19 -3.79 6.70 -2.19
CA ALA A 19 -3.60 6.39 -0.78
C ALA A 19 -4.91 6.24 0.01
N SER A 20 -5.91 7.08 -0.27
CA SER A 20 -7.23 6.96 0.37
C SER A 20 -7.97 5.70 -0.07
N GLU A 21 -7.88 5.33 -1.34
CA GLU A 21 -8.47 4.08 -1.86
C GLU A 21 -7.80 2.84 -1.26
N LEU A 22 -6.46 2.82 -1.15
CA LEU A 22 -5.74 1.71 -0.51
C LEU A 22 -6.12 1.56 0.97
N LYS A 23 -6.33 2.67 1.70
CA LYS A 23 -6.86 2.63 3.07
C LYS A 23 -8.27 2.06 3.15
N ARG A 24 -9.17 2.48 2.24
CA ARG A 24 -10.54 1.95 2.15
C ARG A 24 -10.56 0.45 1.83
N LEU A 25 -9.59 -0.01 1.04
CA LEU A 25 -9.37 -1.43 0.78
C LEU A 25 -8.78 -2.19 1.97
N GLY A 26 -8.55 -1.54 3.12
CA GLY A 26 -8.05 -2.18 4.34
C GLY A 26 -6.53 -2.36 4.37
N LEU A 27 -5.78 -1.65 3.51
CA LEU A 27 -4.33 -1.61 3.60
C LEU A 27 -3.87 -0.49 4.53
N SER A 28 -2.85 -0.78 5.33
CA SER A 28 -2.19 0.18 6.22
C SER A 28 -0.97 0.78 5.55
N ARG A 29 -0.77 2.09 5.74
CA ARG A 29 0.41 2.79 5.22
C ARG A 29 1.65 2.41 6.04
N ILE A 30 2.73 2.03 5.36
CA ILE A 30 4.03 1.73 6.01
C ILE A 30 5.13 2.72 5.61
N GLN A 31 4.99 3.43 4.47
CA GLN A 31 5.85 4.54 4.07
C GLN A 31 5.02 5.59 3.28
N ARG A 32 5.62 6.73 2.94
CA ARG A 32 4.98 7.79 2.11
C ARG A 32 4.34 7.22 0.84
N SER A 33 5.00 6.24 0.23
CA SER A 33 4.53 5.60 -1.00
C SER A 33 4.47 4.08 -0.93
N ALA A 34 4.24 3.52 0.26
CA ALA A 34 4.07 2.08 0.43
C ALA A 34 2.96 1.71 1.43
N PHE A 35 2.22 0.66 1.11
CA PHE A 35 1.10 0.11 1.88
C PHE A 35 1.21 -1.41 2.01
N THR A 36 0.60 -1.97 3.04
CA THR A 36 0.50 -3.42 3.21
C THR A 36 -0.80 -3.80 3.91
N GLY A 37 -1.28 -5.02 3.70
CA GLY A 37 -2.45 -5.54 4.40
C GLY A 37 -2.79 -6.96 3.97
N MET A 38 -3.74 -7.56 4.69
CA MET A 38 -4.26 -8.89 4.37
C MET A 38 -5.45 -8.74 3.44
N LEU A 39 -5.39 -9.37 2.27
CA LEU A 39 -6.50 -9.41 1.32
C LEU A 39 -6.89 -10.87 1.03
N ASP A 40 -8.19 -11.10 0.85
CA ASP A 40 -8.72 -12.26 0.16
C ASP A 40 -8.61 -12.10 -1.37
N SER A 41 -8.98 -13.14 -2.12
CA SER A 41 -8.85 -13.17 -3.57
C SER A 41 -9.75 -12.15 -4.28
N SER A 42 -10.90 -11.78 -3.71
CA SER A 42 -11.79 -10.78 -4.29
C SER A 42 -11.21 -9.38 -4.14
N ARG A 43 -10.81 -9.03 -2.91
CA ARG A 43 -10.21 -7.72 -2.63
C ARG A 43 -8.87 -7.54 -3.34
N LEU A 44 -8.14 -8.62 -3.60
CA LEU A 44 -6.93 -8.59 -4.42
C LEU A 44 -7.23 -8.21 -5.88
N ARG A 45 -8.32 -8.72 -6.47
CA ARG A 45 -8.75 -8.28 -7.81
C ARG A 45 -9.17 -6.81 -7.81
N ASP A 46 -9.84 -6.35 -6.76
CA ASP A 46 -10.20 -4.94 -6.62
C ASP A 46 -8.96 -4.05 -6.50
N LEU A 47 -7.94 -4.50 -5.76
CA LEU A 47 -6.63 -3.84 -5.71
C LEU A 47 -6.06 -3.65 -7.11
N TYR A 48 -6.04 -4.71 -7.94
CA TYR A 48 -5.45 -4.62 -9.29
C TYR A 48 -6.20 -3.63 -10.17
N ARG A 49 -7.54 -3.60 -10.14
CA ARG A 49 -8.35 -2.60 -10.85
C ARG A 49 -8.07 -1.18 -10.39
N ILE A 50 -7.85 -0.98 -9.09
CA ILE A 50 -7.43 0.31 -8.54
C ILE A 50 -6.04 0.65 -9.10
N CYS A 51 -5.06 -0.25 -9.00
CA CYS A 51 -3.71 -0.01 -9.51
C CYS A 51 -3.70 0.36 -11.00
N GLU A 52 -4.40 -0.37 -11.86
CA GLU A 52 -4.52 -0.06 -13.30
C GLU A 52 -5.09 1.34 -13.56
N ARG A 53 -6.15 1.72 -12.84
CA ARG A 53 -6.75 3.05 -12.95
C ARG A 53 -5.78 4.16 -12.56
N TYR A 54 -4.95 3.93 -11.55
CA TYR A 54 -4.02 4.92 -11.02
C TYR A 54 -2.63 4.86 -11.68
N ALA A 55 -2.28 3.83 -12.43
CA ALA A 55 -1.04 3.75 -13.22
C ALA A 55 -1.24 4.19 -14.68
N SER A 56 -2.07 5.22 -14.90
CA SER A 56 -2.45 5.69 -16.24
C SER A 56 -1.49 6.70 -16.91
N ASP A 57 -0.55 7.30 -16.17
CA ASP A 57 0.49 8.20 -16.72
C ASP A 57 1.74 7.36 -16.96
N SER A 58 2.46 7.60 -18.06
CA SER A 58 3.67 6.84 -18.43
C SER A 58 4.82 6.98 -17.43
N ARG A 59 4.77 7.97 -16.53
CA ARG A 59 5.75 8.19 -15.45
C ARG A 59 5.33 7.60 -14.12
N ASP A 60 4.09 7.09 -14.01
CA ASP A 60 3.58 6.50 -12.78
C ASP A 60 3.81 4.99 -12.81
N ILE A 61 4.28 4.42 -11.70
CA ILE A 61 4.47 2.98 -11.55
C ILE A 61 3.93 2.50 -10.22
N ILE A 62 3.26 1.35 -10.23
CA ILE A 62 2.74 0.70 -9.04
C ILE A 62 3.16 -0.77 -9.07
N HIS A 63 3.94 -1.18 -8.09
CA HIS A 63 4.31 -2.57 -7.85
C HIS A 63 3.43 -3.17 -6.78
N THR A 64 2.98 -4.41 -7.01
CA THR A 64 2.30 -5.22 -6.01
C THR A 64 3.07 -6.50 -5.78
N PHE A 65 3.26 -6.87 -4.51
CA PHE A 65 3.93 -8.09 -4.10
C PHE A 65 2.99 -8.86 -3.20
N VAL A 66 2.66 -10.09 -3.58
CA VAL A 66 1.92 -11.00 -2.72
C VAL A 66 2.92 -11.86 -1.97
N LEU A 67 2.93 -11.74 -0.66
CA LEU A 67 3.88 -12.40 0.23
C LEU A 67 3.17 -13.40 1.13
N CYS A 68 3.84 -14.52 1.40
CA CYS A 68 3.41 -15.42 2.46
C CYS A 68 3.76 -14.81 3.84
N GLY A 69 3.18 -15.39 4.90
CA GLY A 69 3.45 -14.92 6.26
C GLY A 69 4.92 -15.02 6.67
N TYR A 70 5.63 -16.04 6.17
CA TYR A 70 7.04 -16.26 6.46
C TYR A 70 7.95 -15.19 5.83
N ASP A 71 7.75 -14.86 4.55
CA ASP A 71 8.54 -13.80 3.90
C ASP A 71 8.30 -12.45 4.57
N TRP A 72 7.05 -12.19 4.96
CA TRP A 72 6.69 -10.97 5.67
C TRP A 72 7.36 -10.87 7.05
N SER A 73 7.42 -11.95 7.82
CA SER A 73 8.02 -11.95 9.17
C SER A 73 9.53 -11.65 9.15
N ARG A 74 10.18 -11.93 8.02
CA ARG A 74 11.59 -11.63 7.78
C ARG A 74 11.87 -10.22 7.30
N ARG A 75 10.85 -9.39 7.08
CA ARG A 75 11.05 -7.99 6.70
C ARG A 75 11.91 -7.27 7.74
N ARG A 76 12.64 -6.26 7.29
CA ARG A 76 13.37 -5.31 8.15
C ARG A 76 13.00 -3.91 7.73
N ALA A 77 12.91 -3.01 8.71
CA ALA A 77 12.69 -1.58 8.49
C ALA A 77 13.73 -0.83 9.32
N PHE A 78 14.31 0.22 8.74
CA PHE A 78 15.33 1.04 9.35
C PHE A 78 14.91 2.51 9.25
N GLY A 79 15.16 3.30 10.29
CA GLY A 79 14.76 4.71 10.38
C GLY A 79 13.50 4.96 11.21
N THR A 80 12.99 6.19 11.16
CA THR A 80 11.87 6.66 11.99
C THR A 80 10.55 6.68 11.22
N TYR A 81 9.50 6.11 11.82
CA TYR A 81 8.13 6.39 11.40
C TYR A 81 7.76 7.80 11.87
N GLU A 82 7.42 8.72 10.97
CA GLU A 82 6.69 9.92 11.39
C GLU A 82 5.39 9.47 12.06
N ARG A 83 5.33 9.53 13.39
CA ARG A 83 4.09 9.41 14.15
C ARG A 83 3.18 10.58 13.79
N ARG A 84 2.43 10.48 12.69
CA ARG A 84 1.14 11.17 12.63
C ARG A 84 0.15 10.30 13.37
N VAL A 85 0.05 10.57 14.68
CA VAL A 85 -1.05 10.10 15.53
C VAL A 85 -2.34 10.55 14.87
N VAL A 86 -3.04 9.62 14.23
CA VAL A 86 -4.47 9.73 13.93
C VAL A 86 -5.06 8.38 14.31
N GLU A 87 -5.62 8.34 15.51
CA GLU A 87 -6.46 7.29 16.10
C GLU A 87 -5.97 5.83 16.05
N ASN A 88 -5.45 5.40 17.21
CA ASN A 88 -5.66 4.07 17.80
C ASN A 88 -5.58 2.82 16.91
N VAL A 89 -4.47 2.58 16.21
CA VAL A 89 -3.99 1.20 15.99
C VAL A 89 -2.46 1.21 15.94
N VAL A 90 -1.81 0.69 16.98
CA VAL A 90 -0.43 0.22 16.91
C VAL A 90 -0.48 -1.27 16.62
N LEU A 91 -0.06 -1.69 15.42
CA LEU A 91 0.28 -3.09 15.16
C LEU A 91 1.80 -3.18 15.12
N VAL A 92 2.36 -3.86 16.13
CA VAL A 92 3.72 -4.40 16.11
C VAL A 92 3.74 -5.62 15.21
#